data_AF-X1TWQ1-F1
#
_entry.id   AF-X1TWQ1-F1
#
_cell.length_a   1.000
_cell.length_b   1.000
_cell.length_c   1.000
_cell.angle_alpha   90.00
_cell.angle_beta   90.00
_cell.angle_gamma   90.00
#
_symmetry.space_group_name_H-M   'P 1'
#
loop_
_entity.id
_entity.type
_entity.pdbx_description
1 polymer ?
#
loop_
_entity_poly.entity_id
_entity_poly.type
_entity_poly.pdbx_seq_one_letter_code
_entity_poly.pdbx_strand_id
1 'polypeptide(L)' 'VFIGGKMAVLGDALIQSIREIVSLYLFGDQKVEVRLSEISENAVAIGAAIYATTKWLEKKSTKRVTY' A
#
# COMPACT_ATOMS: atom_id res chain seq x y z
N VAL A 1 1.35 6.11 -5.75
CA VAL A 1 0.72 4.77 -5.93
C VAL A 1 1.78 3.70 -5.74
N PHE A 2 1.49 2.69 -4.93
CA PHE A 2 2.37 1.51 -4.77
C PHE A 2 1.76 0.31 -5.49
N ILE A 3 2.58 -0.46 -6.18
CA ILE A 3 2.18 -1.68 -6.89
C ILE A 3 2.86 -2.87 -6.24
N GLY A 4 2.07 -3.78 -5.69
CA GLY A 4 2.54 -5.04 -5.12
C GLY A 4 2.01 -6.24 -5.89
N GLY A 5 2.39 -7.44 -5.44
CA GLY A 5 1.94 -8.70 -6.02
C GLY A 5 2.93 -9.29 -7.04
N LYS A 6 2.57 -10.46 -7.59
CA LYS A 6 3.47 -11.30 -8.39
C LYS A 6 4.08 -10.61 -9.61
N MET A 7 3.38 -9.64 -10.19
CA MET A 7 3.84 -8.91 -11.36
C MET A 7 4.98 -7.92 -11.06
N ALA A 8 5.32 -7.70 -9.78
CA ALA A 8 6.47 -6.90 -9.39
C ALA A 8 7.81 -7.45 -9.94
N VAL A 9 7.88 -8.75 -10.28
CA VAL A 9 9.05 -9.36 -10.93
C VAL A 9 9.40 -8.72 -12.27
N LEU A 10 8.44 -8.08 -12.93
CA LEU A 10 8.65 -7.37 -14.19
C LEU A 10 9.37 -6.02 -14.00
N GLY A 11 9.58 -5.59 -12.76
CA GLY A 11 10.44 -4.45 -12.42
C GLY A 11 10.00 -3.14 -13.09
N ASP A 12 10.99 -2.38 -13.53
CA ASP A 12 10.79 -1.07 -14.16
C ASP A 12 9.99 -1.13 -15.46
N ALA A 13 10.07 -2.23 -16.22
CA ALA A 13 9.32 -2.36 -17.47
C ALA A 13 7.80 -2.23 -17.22
N LEU A 14 7.29 -2.85 -16.15
CA LEU A 14 5.89 -2.72 -15.75
C LEU A 14 5.56 -1.30 -15.30
N ILE A 15 6.43 -0.69 -14.47
CA ILE A 15 6.19 0.64 -13.91
C ILE A 15 6.17 1.71 -14.99
N GLN A 16 7.08 1.65 -15.96
CA GLN A 16 7.14 2.62 -17.05
C GLN A 16 5.87 2.57 -17.90
N SER A 17 5.44 1.38 -18.33
CA SER A 17 4.19 1.24 -19.09
C SER A 17 2.97 1.76 -18.32
N ILE A 18 2.90 1.53 -17.01
CA ILE A 18 1.80 2.06 -16.20
C ILE A 18 1.88 3.60 -16.09
N ARG A 19 3.08 4.17 -15.93
CA ARG A 19 3.26 5.63 -15.88
C ARG A 19 2.83 6.29 -17.19
N GLU A 20 3.19 5.71 -18.32
CA GLU A 20 2.76 6.16 -19.64
C GLU A 20 1.23 6.16 -19.75
N ILE A 21 0.58 5.05 -19.40
CA ILE A 21 -0.89 4.95 -19.43
C ILE A 21 -1.51 5.98 -18.48
N VAL A 22 -1.04 6.07 -17.24
CA VAL A 22 -1.57 7.02 -16.25
C VAL A 22 -1.47 8.45 -16.77
N SER A 23 -0.37 8.82 -17.42
CA SER A 23 -0.15 10.18 -17.95
C SER A 23 -1.21 10.64 -18.95
N LEU A 24 -1.84 9.71 -19.68
CA LEU A 24 -2.90 10.01 -20.65
C LEU A 24 -4.21 10.45 -19.99
N TYR A 25 -4.40 10.16 -18.71
CA TYR A 25 -5.65 10.37 -17.98
C TYR A 25 -5.49 11.34 -16.80
N LEU A 26 -4.35 12.04 -16.69
CA LEU A 26 -4.13 13.04 -15.66
C LEU A 26 -4.92 14.32 -15.94
N PHE A 27 -5.47 14.91 -14.88
CA PHE A 27 -6.15 16.19 -14.98
C PHE A 27 -5.12 17.32 -14.84
N GLY A 28 -4.79 17.97 -15.97
CA GLY A 28 -3.77 19.02 -16.01
C GLY A 28 -2.37 18.49 -15.65
N ASP A 29 -1.53 19.35 -15.07
CA ASP A 29 -0.11 19.05 -14.79
C ASP A 29 0.11 18.26 -13.48
N GLN A 30 -0.82 17.37 -13.14
CA GLN A 30 -0.68 16.54 -11.96
C GLN A 30 0.55 15.63 -12.08
N LYS A 31 1.33 15.53 -11.00
CA LYS A 31 2.44 14.58 -10.90
C LYS A 31 2.01 13.40 -10.05
N VAL A 32 1.92 12.22 -10.68
CA VAL A 32 1.60 10.97 -9.99
C VAL A 32 2.85 10.10 -9.92
N GLU A 33 3.34 9.87 -8.70
CA GLU A 33 4.42 8.91 -8.47
C GLU A 33 3.86 7.49 -8.44
N VAL A 34 4.34 6.64 -9.34
CA VAL A 34 4.03 5.20 -9.38
C VAL A 34 5.31 4.42 -9.12
N ARG A 35 5.31 3.52 -8.13
CA ARG A 35 6.47 2.71 -7.76
C ARG A 35 6.06 1.31 -7.31
N LEU A 36 6.97 0.34 -7.43
CA LEU A 36 6.77 -0.99 -6.85
C LEU A 36 6.84 -0.91 -5.32
N SER A 37 6.11 -1.80 -4.65
CA SER A 37 6.24 -2.01 -3.21
C SER A 37 7.60 -2.65 -2.92
N GLU A 38 8.37 -2.02 -2.03
CA GLU A 38 9.60 -2.59 -1.50
C GLU A 38 9.33 -3.64 -0.40
N ILE A 39 8.11 -3.67 0.13
CA ILE A 39 7.67 -4.71 1.06
C ILE A 39 7.36 -5.95 0.22
N SER A 40 8.06 -7.05 0.55
CA SER A 40 7.97 -8.35 -0.12
C SER A 40 6.58 -8.98 -0.02
N GLU A 41 6.41 -10.21 -0.52
CA GLU A 41 5.13 -10.94 -0.65
C GLU A 41 4.24 -10.92 0.61
N ASN A 42 4.82 -10.69 1.78
CA ASN A 42 4.12 -10.66 3.06
C ASN A 42 3.47 -9.31 3.42
N ALA A 43 3.52 -8.30 2.55
CA ALA A 43 2.96 -6.97 2.85
C ALA A 43 1.50 -7.02 3.35
N VAL A 44 0.67 -7.88 2.76
CA VAL A 44 -0.73 -8.07 3.15
C VAL A 44 -0.83 -8.70 4.55
N ALA A 45 -0.06 -9.76 4.81
CA ALA A 45 -0.06 -10.44 6.10
C ALA A 45 0.45 -9.53 7.23
N ILE A 46 1.50 -8.74 6.97
CA ILE A 46 2.02 -7.74 7.89
C ILE A 46 0.94 -6.69 8.19
N GLY A 47 0.27 -6.18 7.16
CA GLY A 47 -0.86 -5.24 7.34
C GLY A 47 -1.98 -5.82 8.21
N ALA A 48 -2.34 -7.09 8.00
CA ALA A 48 -3.33 -7.78 8.81
C ALA A 48 -2.90 -7.91 10.28
N ALA A 49 -1.63 -8.25 10.53
CA ALA A 49 -1.08 -8.35 11.88
C ALA A 49 -1.07 -7.00 12.61
N ILE A 50 -0.65 -5.92 11.92
CA ILE A 50 -0.69 -4.56 12.45
C ILE A 50 -2.14 -4.19 12.81
N TYR A 51 -3.09 -4.41 11.90
CA TYR A 51 -4.49 -4.11 12.13
C TYR A 51 -5.05 -4.84 13.37
N ALA A 52 -4.82 -6.16 13.45
CA ALA A 52 -5.28 -6.97 14.58
C ALA A 52 -4.68 -6.49 15.91
N THR A 53 -3.38 -6.16 15.91
CA THR A 53 -2.67 -5.64 17.10
C THR A 53 -3.23 -4.29 17.53
N THR A 54 -3.44 -3.37 16.60
CA THR A 54 -4.05 -2.05 16.87
C THR A 54 -5.44 -2.21 17.46
N LYS A 55 -6.30 -3.05 16.88
CA LYS A 55 -7.65 -3.30 17.40
C LYS A 55 -7.64 -3.92 18.80
N TRP A 56 -6.70 -4.81 19.08
CA TRP A 56 -6.53 -5.39 20.40
C TRP A 56 -6.12 -4.33 21.44
N LEU A 57 -5.17 -3.46 21.08
CA LEU A 57 -4.73 -2.36 21.94
C LEU A 57 -5.85 -1.36 22.21
N GLU A 58 -6.60 -0.94 21.18
CA GLU A 58 -7.77 -0.07 21.31
C GLU A 58 -8.77 -0.65 22.33
N LYS A 59 -9.13 -1.94 22.18
CA LYS A 59 -10.06 -2.63 23.09
C LYS A 59 -9.54 -2.70 24.53
N LYS A 60 -8.23 -2.90 24.72
CA LYS A 60 -7.60 -2.96 26.04
C LYS A 60 -7.56 -1.58 26.70
N SER A 61 -7.33 -0.52 25.93
CA SER A 61 -7.32 0.86 26.43
C SER A 61 -8.72 1.31 26.84
N THR A 62 -9.76 1.05 26.05
CA THR A 62 -11.15 1.42 26.40
C THR A 62 -11.63 0.74 27.69
N LYS A 63 -11.26 -0.53 27.92
CA LYS A 63 -11.61 -1.26 29.15
C LYS A 63 -11.02 -0.66 30.44
N ARG A 64 -9.98 0.16 30.35
CA ARG A 64 -9.40 0.84 31.53
C ARG A 64 -10.11 2.15 31.88
N VAL A 65 -11.01 2.66 31.03
CA VAL A 65 -11.65 3.98 31.19
C VAL A 65 -13.06 3.89 31.79
N THR A 66 -13.69 2.73 31.78
CA THR A 66 -14.93 2.48 32.54
C THR A 66 -14.59 2.13 34.00
N TYR A 67 -14.73 3.14 34.87
CA TYR A 67 -14.83 3.03 36.33
C TYR A 67 -16.30 2.87 36.75
#